data_AF-A0A2H0QE98-F1
#
_entry.id   AF-A0A2H0QE98-F1
#
_cell.length_a   1.000
_cell.length_b   1.000
_cell.length_c   1.000
_cell.angle_alpha   90.00
_cell.angle_beta   90.00
_cell.angle_gamma   90.00
#
_symmetry.space_group_name_H-M   'P 1'
#
loop_
_entity.id
_entity.type
_entity.pdbx_description
1 polymer ?
#
loop_
_entity_poly.entity_id
_entity_poly.type
_entity_poly.pdbx_seq_one_letter_code
_entity_poly.pdbx_strand_id
1 'polypeptide(L)'
;MSYSEILKLKKEEKNTRERIFARHIVVGEDVFAVSLYQTLVQKYGESEVRILTDRTLNQEEIYPKGPSPLRGEASIKLMEKLFPHLTISSIEKSSVFFKDMEFKPFSGRAKSEKLLWSEDFFVAPRAIIDWSAVCPVLNDQEALQKMDQVRLNYLLSGIKKVEPNDLVEPAHFQLQTTKGLDIECENLYWGRGPLSFLDLFQNKELLSDQFIEFCEHTRTPSTLHMKFEFETPITDMTETIFIPLSYTHEWGHFIGEFTEASEGKQIAEFMCFVDPEHNDEEELSKKVRMLKKSLEKIFEKFNGTKYVEFISLIDSSPSLTIDDTAYGQLASELDHLKMVATNAPLINFDILDTEAEIASSEIQFFARSMANMRSIEASL
;
A
#
# COMPACT_ATOMS: atom_id res chain seq x y z
N MET A 1 -52.20 10.40 13.22
CA MET A 1 -50.83 10.34 13.76
C MET A 1 -50.92 10.39 15.27
N SER A 2 -50.51 9.32 15.94
CA SER A 2 -50.70 9.13 17.39
C SER A 2 -49.67 9.95 18.16
N TYR A 3 -50.13 10.62 19.23
CA TYR A 3 -49.31 11.39 20.18
C TYR A 3 -48.20 10.54 20.87
N SER A 4 -48.22 9.21 20.70
CA SER A 4 -47.22 8.26 21.19
C SER A 4 -45.92 8.22 20.37
N GLU A 5 -45.87 8.81 19.17
CA GLU A 5 -44.68 8.77 18.31
C GLU A 5 -43.68 9.92 18.57
N ILE A 6 -44.11 10.98 19.28
CA ILE A 6 -43.29 12.17 19.55
C ILE A 6 -42.33 11.98 20.75
N LEU A 7 -42.57 10.99 21.62
CA LEU A 7 -41.72 10.72 22.79
C LEU A 7 -40.50 9.81 22.51
N LYS A 8 -40.25 9.44 21.25
CA LYS A 8 -39.05 8.67 20.85
C LYS A 8 -37.92 9.53 20.27
N LEU A 9 -38.07 10.84 20.20
CA LEU A 9 -37.00 11.75 19.80
C LEU A 9 -36.30 12.29 21.05
N LYS A 10 -35.00 11.95 21.18
CA LYS A 10 -34.09 12.16 22.32
C LYS A 10 -34.18 11.14 23.47
N LYS A 11 -33.94 9.87 23.17
CA LYS A 11 -32.95 9.17 24.00
C LYS A 11 -31.59 9.59 23.47
N GLU A 12 -30.89 10.46 24.19
CA GLU A 12 -29.44 10.46 24.12
C GLU A 12 -29.02 9.05 24.57
N GLU A 13 -28.82 8.15 23.63
CA GLU A 13 -28.01 6.97 23.90
C GLU A 13 -26.66 7.52 24.32
N LYS A 14 -26.39 7.49 25.64
CA LYS A 14 -25.02 7.49 26.14
C LYS A 14 -24.36 6.26 25.53
N ASN A 15 -23.86 6.39 24.31
CA ASN A 15 -22.90 5.47 23.73
C ASN A 15 -21.70 5.53 24.66
N THR A 16 -21.70 4.62 25.64
CA THR A 16 -20.62 4.49 26.59
C THR A 16 -19.51 3.86 25.78
N ARG A 17 -18.65 4.71 25.21
CA ARG A 17 -17.52 4.23 24.42
C ARG A 17 -16.57 3.50 25.35
N GLU A 18 -16.21 2.28 24.97
CA GLU A 18 -15.16 1.55 25.66
C GLU A 18 -13.82 2.26 25.39
N ARG A 19 -12.96 2.33 26.39
CA ARG A 19 -11.65 2.98 26.26
C ARG A 19 -10.56 2.01 26.67
N ILE A 20 -9.55 1.87 25.82
CA ILE A 20 -8.34 1.09 26.10
C ILE A 20 -7.10 1.94 25.84
N PHE A 21 -6.01 1.63 26.54
CA PHE A 21 -4.70 2.21 26.30
C PHE A 21 -3.77 1.20 25.62
N ALA A 22 -2.97 1.66 24.67
CA ALA A 22 -1.90 0.90 24.04
C ALA A 22 -0.65 1.77 23.92
N ARG A 23 0.49 1.35 24.49
CA ARG A 23 1.72 2.14 24.42
C ARG A 23 2.17 2.34 22.97
N HIS A 24 2.10 1.28 22.16
CA HIS A 24 2.41 1.32 20.74
C HIS A 24 1.22 0.78 19.94
N ILE A 25 0.72 1.57 18.99
CA ILE A 25 -0.32 1.11 18.06
C ILE A 25 0.14 1.25 16.62
N VAL A 26 0.07 0.14 15.89
CA VAL A 26 0.31 0.10 14.43
C VAL A 26 -1.05 0.07 13.74
N VAL A 27 -1.28 1.00 12.82
CA VAL A 27 -2.51 1.05 12.01
C VAL A 27 -2.18 0.65 10.58
N GLY A 28 -2.82 -0.39 10.07
CA GLY A 28 -2.59 -0.88 8.71
C GLY A 28 -2.44 -2.39 8.63
N GLU A 29 -2.34 -2.88 7.40
CA GLU A 29 -2.34 -4.31 7.07
C GLU A 29 -1.25 -4.70 6.05
N ASP A 30 -0.53 -3.71 5.50
CA ASP A 30 0.49 -3.98 4.49
C ASP A 30 1.76 -4.60 5.08
N VAL A 31 2.66 -5.02 4.20
CA VAL A 31 3.94 -5.64 4.59
C VAL A 31 4.77 -4.78 5.55
N PHE A 32 4.68 -3.44 5.43
CA PHE A 32 5.45 -2.53 6.27
C PHE A 32 4.86 -2.43 7.68
N ALA A 33 3.54 -2.29 7.79
CA ALA A 33 2.83 -2.27 9.06
C ALA A 33 3.00 -3.59 9.82
N VAL A 34 2.82 -4.72 9.13
CA VAL A 34 2.97 -6.05 9.73
C VAL A 34 4.41 -6.29 10.19
N SER A 35 5.40 -5.99 9.34
CA SER A 35 6.83 -6.13 9.71
C SER A 35 7.17 -5.27 10.93
N LEU A 36 6.75 -4.00 10.94
CA LEU A 36 7.03 -3.11 12.07
C LEU A 36 6.35 -3.58 13.37
N TYR A 37 5.10 -4.06 13.28
CA TYR A 37 4.41 -4.63 14.44
C TYR A 37 5.23 -5.78 15.06
N GLN A 38 5.79 -6.66 14.24
CA GLN A 38 6.63 -7.74 14.76
C GLN A 38 7.89 -7.22 15.46
N THR A 39 8.59 -6.27 14.84
CA THR A 39 9.78 -5.66 15.43
C THR A 39 9.46 -5.01 16.78
N LEU A 40 8.33 -4.32 16.89
CA LEU A 40 7.84 -3.74 18.14
C LEU A 40 7.50 -4.80 19.18
N VAL A 41 6.79 -5.88 18.81
CA VAL A 41 6.45 -6.97 19.72
C VAL A 41 7.70 -7.69 20.23
N GLN A 42 8.68 -7.93 19.38
CA GLN A 42 9.96 -8.55 19.78
C GLN A 42 10.71 -7.68 20.79
N LYS A 43 10.60 -6.35 20.66
CA LYS A 43 11.31 -5.39 21.50
C LYS A 43 10.62 -5.07 22.81
N TYR A 44 9.30 -4.84 22.78
CA TYR A 44 8.52 -4.34 23.91
C TYR A 44 7.54 -5.37 24.49
N GLY A 45 7.27 -6.46 23.78
CA GLY A 45 6.35 -7.52 24.19
C GLY A 45 4.91 -7.34 23.69
N GLU A 46 4.18 -8.46 23.59
CA GLU A 46 2.78 -8.48 23.11
C GLU A 46 1.81 -7.66 23.96
N SER A 47 2.13 -7.39 25.24
CA SER A 47 1.25 -6.59 26.11
C SER A 47 1.22 -5.11 25.75
N GLU A 48 2.35 -4.56 25.26
CA GLU A 48 2.55 -3.12 25.02
C GLU A 48 2.16 -2.69 23.59
N VAL A 49 2.05 -3.64 22.66
CA VAL A 49 1.88 -3.37 21.23
C VAL A 49 0.54 -3.90 20.74
N ARG A 50 -0.19 -3.08 19.98
CA ARG A 50 -1.43 -3.47 19.31
C ARG A 50 -1.35 -3.16 17.81
N ILE A 51 -2.06 -3.94 17.02
CA ILE A 51 -2.29 -3.68 15.59
C ILE A 51 -3.78 -3.45 15.35
N LEU A 52 -4.10 -2.41 14.59
CA LEU A 52 -5.46 -1.98 14.26
C LEU A 52 -5.67 -2.00 12.76
N THR A 53 -6.55 -2.89 12.31
CA THR A 53 -7.02 -2.92 10.93
C THR A 53 -8.35 -3.69 10.88
N ASP A 54 -9.24 -3.25 10.00
CA ASP A 54 -10.50 -3.91 9.67
C ASP A 54 -10.32 -5.03 8.63
N ARG A 55 -9.14 -5.12 7.99
CA ARG A 55 -8.80 -6.20 7.05
C ARG A 55 -8.28 -7.43 7.79
N THR A 56 -8.46 -8.60 7.17
CA THR A 56 -7.88 -9.85 7.66
C THR A 56 -6.38 -9.86 7.39
N LEU A 57 -5.59 -10.25 8.39
CA LEU A 57 -4.14 -10.42 8.26
C LEU A 57 -3.84 -11.83 7.78
N ASN A 58 -3.86 -12.00 6.46
CA ASN A 58 -3.41 -13.23 5.81
C ASN A 58 -2.34 -12.90 4.77
N GLN A 59 -1.68 -13.95 4.30
CA GLN A 59 -0.58 -13.82 3.35
C GLN A 59 -0.98 -13.00 2.11
N GLU A 60 -2.10 -13.33 1.46
CA GLU A 60 -2.58 -12.68 0.24
C GLU A 60 -2.94 -11.19 0.42
N GLU A 61 -3.44 -10.80 1.60
CA GLU A 61 -3.75 -9.39 1.89
C GLU A 61 -2.51 -8.55 2.22
N ILE A 62 -1.46 -9.16 2.79
CA ILE A 62 -0.24 -8.46 3.21
C ILE A 62 0.74 -8.30 2.05
N TYR A 63 0.78 -9.27 1.12
CA TYR A 63 1.65 -9.20 -0.06
C TYR A 63 1.36 -7.94 -0.89
N PRO A 64 2.40 -7.25 -1.40
CA PRO A 64 2.21 -6.18 -2.36
C PRO A 64 1.45 -6.69 -3.57
N LYS A 65 0.39 -5.96 -3.94
CA LYS A 65 -0.53 -6.34 -5.00
C LYS A 65 -0.11 -5.68 -6.31
N GLY A 66 -0.06 -6.46 -7.39
CA GLY A 66 0.18 -5.97 -8.73
C GLY A 66 1.59 -6.27 -9.26
N PRO A 67 1.97 -5.65 -10.39
CA PRO A 67 3.31 -5.75 -10.94
C PRO A 67 4.39 -5.41 -9.90
N SER A 68 5.58 -5.99 -10.05
CA SER A 68 6.68 -5.86 -9.10
C SER A 68 6.92 -4.39 -8.70
N PRO A 69 6.93 -4.09 -7.39
CA PRO A 69 7.13 -2.75 -6.87
C PRO A 69 8.61 -2.37 -6.77
N LEU A 70 9.55 -3.32 -6.92
CA LEU A 70 10.98 -3.02 -6.93
C LEU A 70 11.46 -2.75 -8.36
N ARG A 71 11.65 -1.47 -8.68
CA ARG A 71 12.08 -1.02 -10.02
C ARG A 71 13.13 0.08 -9.97
N GLY A 72 13.90 0.15 -11.04
CA GLY A 72 14.96 1.14 -11.22
C GLY A 72 16.25 0.73 -10.50
N GLU A 73 17.37 1.07 -11.13
CA GLU A 73 18.70 0.66 -10.67
C GLU A 73 19.04 1.19 -9.27
N ALA A 74 18.69 2.46 -8.98
CA ALA A 74 18.86 3.07 -7.67
C ALA A 74 18.12 2.32 -6.57
N SER A 75 16.84 1.99 -6.78
CA SER A 75 16.03 1.25 -5.81
C SER A 75 16.56 -0.16 -5.57
N ILE A 76 16.97 -0.85 -6.64
CA ILE A 76 17.51 -2.21 -6.55
C ILE A 76 18.80 -2.20 -5.72
N LYS A 77 19.76 -1.33 -6.04
CA LYS A 77 21.02 -1.17 -5.29
C LYS A 77 20.78 -0.82 -3.83
N LEU A 78 19.82 0.06 -3.55
CA LEU A 78 19.46 0.40 -2.17
C LEU A 78 18.94 -0.83 -1.42
N MET A 79 18.06 -1.63 -2.04
CA MET A 79 17.52 -2.84 -1.42
C MET A 79 18.60 -3.89 -1.15
N GLU A 80 19.52 -4.13 -2.11
CA GLU A 80 20.67 -5.04 -1.92
C GLU A 80 21.52 -4.62 -0.72
N LYS A 81 21.70 -3.31 -0.51
CA LYS A 81 22.44 -2.78 0.62
C LYS A 81 21.69 -2.89 1.95
N LEU A 82 20.43 -2.48 1.99
CA LEU A 82 19.62 -2.49 3.21
C LEU A 82 19.32 -3.91 3.70
N PHE A 83 19.31 -4.87 2.78
CA PHE A 83 19.00 -6.25 3.07
C PHE A 83 19.97 -7.19 2.33
N PRO A 84 21.24 -7.29 2.78
CA PRO A 84 22.28 -8.05 2.08
C PRO A 84 22.04 -9.57 2.09
N HIS A 85 21.04 -10.04 2.84
CA HIS A 85 20.61 -11.43 2.88
C HIS A 85 19.50 -11.74 1.87
N LEU A 86 18.90 -10.74 1.22
CA LEU A 86 17.86 -10.97 0.21
C LEU A 86 18.49 -11.44 -1.09
N THR A 87 17.85 -12.43 -1.69
CA THR A 87 18.09 -12.75 -3.09
C THR A 87 17.24 -11.82 -3.95
N ILE A 88 17.90 -10.92 -4.67
CA ILE A 88 17.26 -9.97 -5.59
C ILE A 88 17.56 -10.42 -7.02
N SER A 89 16.53 -10.80 -7.76
CA SER A 89 16.64 -11.28 -9.14
C SER A 89 16.23 -10.18 -10.11
N SER A 90 17.20 -9.47 -10.68
CA SER A 90 16.95 -8.46 -11.71
C SER A 90 16.42 -9.11 -12.99
N ILE A 91 15.35 -8.52 -13.55
CA ILE A 91 14.77 -8.92 -14.83
C ILE A 91 15.22 -7.91 -15.89
N GLU A 92 16.15 -8.33 -16.74
CA GLU A 92 16.76 -7.46 -17.77
C GLU A 92 15.82 -7.15 -18.94
N LYS A 93 14.71 -7.87 -19.04
CA LYS A 93 13.75 -7.66 -20.13
C LYS A 93 13.05 -6.32 -20.00
N SER A 94 13.12 -5.51 -21.06
CA SER A 94 12.42 -4.24 -21.14
C SER A 94 10.92 -4.42 -21.20
N SER A 95 10.18 -3.50 -20.58
CA SER A 95 8.73 -3.42 -20.70
C SER A 95 8.28 -3.24 -22.15
N VAL A 96 7.09 -3.74 -22.48
CA VAL A 96 6.50 -3.68 -23.82
C VAL A 96 5.06 -3.19 -23.76
N PHE A 97 4.56 -2.60 -24.84
CA PHE A 97 3.17 -2.16 -24.97
C PHE A 97 2.50 -2.83 -26.18
N PHE A 98 1.20 -3.10 -26.06
CA PHE A 98 0.42 -3.75 -27.09
C PHE A 98 -0.16 -2.73 -28.07
N LYS A 99 0.21 -2.83 -29.35
CA LYS A 99 -0.28 -1.95 -30.42
C LYS A 99 -0.24 -2.65 -31.78
N ASP A 100 -1.23 -2.40 -32.63
CA ASP A 100 -1.34 -3.02 -33.96
C ASP A 100 -1.29 -4.55 -33.91
N MET A 101 -1.92 -5.16 -32.90
CA MET A 101 -1.96 -6.62 -32.65
C MET A 101 -0.65 -7.26 -32.21
N GLU A 102 0.38 -6.48 -31.89
CA GLU A 102 1.69 -7.00 -31.47
C GLU A 102 2.24 -6.25 -30.25
N PHE A 103 3.12 -6.89 -29.48
CA PHE A 103 3.88 -6.23 -28.42
C PHE A 103 5.10 -5.50 -29.01
N LYS A 104 5.25 -4.23 -28.63
CA LYS A 104 6.32 -3.35 -29.12
C LYS A 104 7.13 -2.79 -27.94
N PRO A 105 8.46 -2.65 -28.07
CA PRO A 105 9.29 -2.09 -27.01
C PRO A 105 9.11 -0.57 -26.91
N PHE A 106 9.20 -0.02 -25.69
CA PHE A 106 9.17 1.44 -25.46
C PHE A 106 10.35 2.19 -26.10
N SER A 107 11.49 1.51 -26.31
CA SER A 107 12.68 2.08 -26.98
C SER A 107 12.59 2.07 -28.52
N GLY A 108 11.51 1.52 -29.09
CA GLY A 108 11.33 1.38 -30.52
C GLY A 108 10.84 2.65 -31.23
N ARG A 109 10.56 2.52 -32.54
CA ARG A 109 9.98 3.61 -33.35
C ARG A 109 8.47 3.79 -33.10
N ALA A 110 7.79 2.74 -32.67
CA ALA A 110 6.37 2.80 -32.36
C ALA A 110 6.17 3.54 -31.03
N LYS A 111 5.09 4.31 -30.94
CA LYS A 111 4.72 5.02 -29.71
C LYS A 111 3.52 4.34 -29.06
N SER A 112 3.62 4.12 -27.75
CA SER A 112 2.50 3.70 -26.92
C SER A 112 1.42 4.78 -26.92
N GLU A 113 0.23 4.43 -26.43
CA GLU A 113 -0.70 5.48 -25.98
C GLU A 113 -0.07 6.23 -24.81
N LYS A 114 -0.61 7.42 -24.51
CA LYS A 114 -0.08 8.29 -23.45
C LYS A 114 -0.12 7.57 -22.10
N LEU A 115 1.03 7.55 -21.41
CA LEU A 115 1.14 7.05 -20.04
C LEU A 115 0.52 8.07 -19.07
N LEU A 116 -0.30 7.60 -18.14
CA LEU A 116 -1.02 8.43 -17.16
C LEU A 116 -0.69 8.01 -15.72
N TRP A 117 -0.93 8.89 -14.74
CA TRP A 117 -0.94 8.57 -13.30
C TRP A 117 0.25 7.72 -12.80
N SER A 118 1.46 8.05 -13.24
CA SER A 118 2.70 7.32 -12.86
C SER A 118 2.89 5.95 -13.53
N GLU A 119 2.16 5.65 -14.63
CA GLU A 119 2.39 4.45 -15.45
C GLU A 119 3.84 4.33 -15.94
N ASP A 120 4.55 5.44 -16.10
CA ASP A 120 5.97 5.51 -16.47
C ASP A 120 6.89 4.78 -15.49
N PHE A 121 6.50 4.68 -14.21
CA PHE A 121 7.21 3.85 -13.23
C PHE A 121 7.40 2.40 -13.71
N PHE A 122 6.39 1.82 -14.36
CA PHE A 122 6.40 0.42 -14.79
C PHE A 122 7.16 0.19 -16.11
N VAL A 123 7.66 1.25 -16.74
CA VAL A 123 8.58 1.15 -17.89
C VAL A 123 9.99 0.78 -17.43
N ALA A 124 10.36 1.17 -16.20
CA ALA A 124 11.68 0.90 -15.66
C ALA A 124 11.92 -0.62 -15.43
N PRO A 125 13.18 -1.08 -15.53
CA PRO A 125 13.56 -2.45 -15.20
C PRO A 125 13.10 -2.83 -13.80
N ARG A 126 12.65 -4.08 -13.64
CA ARG A 126 12.18 -4.63 -12.37
C ARG A 126 13.16 -5.63 -11.79
N ALA A 127 13.05 -5.84 -10.49
CA ALA A 127 13.62 -7.00 -9.82
C ALA A 127 12.53 -7.75 -9.07
N ILE A 128 12.78 -9.03 -8.82
CA ILE A 128 11.94 -9.90 -7.98
C ILE A 128 12.68 -10.11 -6.66
N ILE A 129 11.94 -10.02 -5.55
CA ILE A 129 12.46 -10.27 -4.21
C ILE A 129 11.61 -11.31 -3.51
N ASP A 130 12.27 -12.08 -2.66
CA ASP A 130 11.59 -12.96 -1.72
C ASP A 130 11.06 -12.13 -0.54
N TRP A 131 9.77 -11.82 -0.60
CA TRP A 131 9.05 -11.08 0.43
C TRP A 131 9.08 -11.74 1.79
N SER A 132 9.19 -13.07 1.83
CA SER A 132 9.25 -13.78 3.08
C SER A 132 10.58 -13.56 3.80
N ALA A 133 11.64 -13.22 3.08
CA ALA A 133 12.89 -12.81 3.69
C ALA A 133 12.84 -11.34 4.18
N VAL A 134 11.96 -10.50 3.61
CA VAL A 134 11.69 -9.14 4.08
C VAL A 134 10.81 -9.15 5.34
N CYS A 135 9.72 -9.92 5.30
CA CYS A 135 8.73 -10.03 6.36
C CYS A 135 8.54 -11.53 6.71
N PRO A 136 9.37 -12.09 7.62
CA PRO A 136 9.43 -13.53 7.91
C PRO A 136 8.10 -14.17 8.30
N VAL A 137 7.19 -13.40 8.89
CA VAL A 137 5.85 -13.91 9.27
C VAL A 137 5.02 -14.37 8.08
N LEU A 138 5.32 -13.90 6.87
CA LEU A 138 4.64 -14.37 5.65
C LEU A 138 4.81 -15.87 5.40
N ASN A 139 5.82 -16.51 6.00
CA ASN A 139 6.02 -17.96 5.96
C ASN A 139 5.51 -18.69 7.21
N ASP A 140 5.07 -17.98 8.24
CA ASP A 140 4.58 -18.54 9.49
C ASP A 140 3.06 -18.35 9.59
N GLN A 141 2.32 -19.35 9.09
CA GLN A 141 0.87 -19.33 9.10
C GLN A 141 0.29 -19.31 10.53
N GLU A 142 0.96 -19.93 11.51
CA GLU A 142 0.49 -19.93 12.89
C GLU A 142 0.65 -18.54 13.51
N ALA A 143 1.80 -17.90 13.30
CA ALA A 143 2.03 -16.53 13.77
C ALA A 143 1.08 -15.52 13.10
N LEU A 144 0.83 -15.64 11.79
CA LEU A 144 -0.15 -14.80 11.09
C LEU A 144 -1.56 -14.99 11.66
N GLN A 145 -2.00 -16.24 11.87
CA GLN A 145 -3.30 -16.52 12.46
C GLN A 145 -3.41 -15.97 13.88
N LYS A 146 -2.36 -16.12 14.70
CA LYS A 146 -2.32 -15.52 16.04
C LYS A 146 -2.43 -14.00 15.98
N MET A 147 -1.70 -13.37 15.07
CA MET A 147 -1.74 -11.91 14.84
C MET A 147 -3.14 -11.45 14.41
N ASP A 148 -3.76 -12.15 13.46
CA ASP A 148 -5.13 -11.86 13.00
C ASP A 148 -6.17 -12.01 14.12
N GLN A 149 -5.98 -12.96 15.04
CA GLN A 149 -6.87 -13.15 16.19
C GLN A 149 -6.76 -12.04 17.24
N VAL A 150 -5.55 -11.50 17.46
CA VAL A 150 -5.32 -10.45 18.47
C VAL A 150 -5.45 -9.04 17.92
N ARG A 151 -5.61 -8.87 16.60
CA ARG A 151 -5.79 -7.55 15.99
C ARG A 151 -7.06 -6.88 16.50
N LEU A 152 -7.01 -5.57 16.59
CA LEU A 152 -8.20 -4.76 16.83
C LEU A 152 -8.98 -4.68 15.52
N ASN A 153 -10.02 -5.50 15.38
CA ASN A 153 -10.86 -5.56 14.17
C ASN A 153 -11.91 -4.44 14.12
N TYR A 154 -11.45 -3.23 13.85
CA TYR A 154 -12.29 -2.04 13.85
C TYR A 154 -11.96 -1.09 12.70
N LEU A 155 -13.00 -0.56 12.08
CA LEU A 155 -12.88 0.55 11.14
C LEU A 155 -12.72 1.85 11.94
N LEU A 156 -11.70 2.63 11.60
CA LEU A 156 -11.46 3.96 12.15
C LEU A 156 -12.50 4.96 11.64
N SER A 157 -12.94 5.84 12.54
CA SER A 157 -13.80 6.98 12.24
C SER A 157 -13.15 8.33 12.56
N GLY A 158 -12.01 8.33 13.26
CA GLY A 158 -11.20 9.54 13.40
C GLY A 158 -10.03 9.41 14.35
N ILE A 159 -9.19 10.44 14.34
CA ILE A 159 -7.95 10.56 15.11
C ILE A 159 -7.98 11.90 15.81
N LYS A 160 -7.58 11.95 17.07
CA LYS A 160 -7.38 13.19 17.82
C LYS A 160 -5.99 13.23 18.41
N LYS A 161 -5.36 14.39 18.42
CA LYS A 161 -4.26 14.69 19.33
C LYS A 161 -4.82 14.88 20.74
N VAL A 162 -4.15 14.31 21.73
CA VAL A 162 -4.50 14.44 23.15
C VAL A 162 -3.27 14.85 23.95
N GLU A 163 -3.49 15.61 25.01
CA GLU A 163 -2.42 16.01 25.91
C GLU A 163 -2.20 14.90 26.97
N PRO A 164 -0.95 14.46 27.21
CA PRO A 164 -0.64 13.39 28.15
C PRO A 164 -0.80 13.89 29.59
N ASN A 165 -1.98 13.65 30.18
CA ASN A 165 -2.29 14.04 31.55
C ASN A 165 -2.00 12.94 32.59
N ASP A 166 -1.83 11.70 32.14
CA ASP A 166 -1.48 10.55 32.98
C ASP A 166 0.02 10.24 32.85
N LEU A 167 0.70 10.10 33.99
CA LEU A 167 2.14 9.83 34.04
C LEU A 167 2.49 8.35 33.77
N VAL A 168 1.53 7.45 33.92
CA VAL A 168 1.69 6.00 33.69
C VAL A 168 1.29 5.63 32.27
N GLU A 169 0.20 6.22 31.78
CA GLU A 169 -0.36 6.01 30.44
C GLU A 169 -0.36 7.32 29.64
N PRO A 170 0.82 7.84 29.24
CA PRO A 170 0.94 9.14 28.58
C PRO A 170 0.42 9.07 27.14
N ALA A 171 -0.88 9.21 26.96
CA ALA A 171 -1.50 9.22 25.64
C ALA A 171 -1.22 10.54 24.91
N HIS A 172 -0.75 10.43 23.66
CA HIS A 172 -0.57 11.54 22.71
C HIS A 172 -1.61 11.54 21.60
N PHE A 173 -2.19 10.36 21.30
CA PHE A 173 -3.26 10.21 20.33
C PHE A 173 -4.45 9.42 20.88
N GLN A 174 -5.64 9.75 20.37
CA GLN A 174 -6.86 8.97 20.57
C GLN A 174 -7.42 8.57 19.20
N LEU A 175 -7.50 7.27 18.95
CA LEU A 175 -8.14 6.69 17.77
C LEU A 175 -9.58 6.32 18.09
N GLN A 176 -10.52 6.79 17.27
CA GLN A 176 -11.94 6.53 17.43
C GLN A 176 -12.41 5.53 16.39
N THR A 177 -13.13 4.50 16.82
CA THR A 177 -13.68 3.47 15.92
C THR A 177 -15.18 3.63 15.70
N THR A 178 -15.67 3.11 14.58
CA THR A 178 -17.10 3.12 14.23
C THR A 178 -17.98 2.32 15.19
N LYS A 179 -17.40 1.36 15.93
CA LYS A 179 -18.12 0.50 16.90
C LYS A 179 -18.00 0.98 18.35
N GLY A 180 -17.58 2.23 18.56
CA GLY A 180 -17.57 2.84 19.89
C GLY A 180 -16.44 2.39 20.82
N LEU A 181 -15.35 1.83 20.28
CA LEU A 181 -14.08 1.68 20.99
C LEU A 181 -13.22 2.92 20.70
N ASP A 182 -12.74 3.57 21.75
CA ASP A 182 -11.71 4.61 21.70
C ASP A 182 -10.39 4.02 22.19
N ILE A 183 -9.32 4.17 21.42
CA ILE A 183 -7.99 3.64 21.73
C ILE A 183 -7.06 4.82 21.96
N GLU A 184 -6.57 4.97 23.19
CA GLU A 184 -5.55 5.94 23.52
C GLU A 184 -4.16 5.32 23.35
N CYS A 185 -3.20 6.07 22.81
CA CYS A 185 -1.85 5.57 22.64
C CYS A 185 -0.77 6.63 22.85
N GLU A 186 0.38 6.15 23.32
CA GLU A 186 1.59 6.95 23.45
C GLU A 186 2.24 7.14 22.06
N ASN A 187 2.45 6.05 21.31
CA ASN A 187 3.09 6.08 19.99
C ASN A 187 2.17 5.52 18.90
N LEU A 188 1.97 6.31 17.84
CA LEU A 188 1.14 5.96 16.68
C LEU A 188 2.03 5.68 15.46
N TYR A 189 1.94 4.46 14.93
CA TYR A 189 2.60 4.07 13.69
C TYR A 189 1.54 3.93 12.58
N TRP A 190 1.66 4.73 11.53
CA TRP A 190 0.62 4.90 10.53
C TRP A 190 0.98 4.29 9.18
N GLY A 191 0.35 3.16 8.85
CA GLY A 191 0.57 2.37 7.64
C GLY A 191 -0.42 2.58 6.49
N ARG A 192 -1.24 3.65 6.53
CA ARG A 192 -2.25 3.94 5.47
C ARG A 192 -1.93 5.16 4.61
N GLY A 193 -0.75 5.76 4.76
CA GLY A 193 -0.28 6.94 4.02
C GLY A 193 -0.72 8.31 4.60
N PRO A 194 -0.09 9.43 4.20
CA PRO A 194 -0.30 10.73 4.84
C PRO A 194 -1.70 11.32 4.62
N LEU A 195 -2.25 11.24 3.39
CA LEU A 195 -3.59 11.74 3.10
C LEU A 195 -4.67 11.06 3.96
N SER A 196 -4.61 9.73 4.11
CA SER A 196 -5.61 9.01 4.91
C SER A 196 -5.54 9.36 6.40
N PHE A 197 -4.36 9.73 6.90
CA PHE A 197 -4.23 10.28 8.25
C PHE A 197 -4.96 11.62 8.35
N LEU A 198 -4.73 12.53 7.40
CA LEU A 198 -5.38 13.85 7.37
C LEU A 198 -6.90 13.74 7.24
N ASP A 199 -7.41 12.81 6.44
CA ASP A 199 -8.85 12.59 6.25
C ASP A 199 -9.55 12.11 7.54
N LEU A 200 -8.83 11.38 8.39
CA LEU A 200 -9.33 10.91 9.68
C LEU A 200 -9.01 11.87 10.84
N PHE A 201 -8.08 12.80 10.67
CA PHE A 201 -7.68 13.72 11.72
C PHE A 201 -8.79 14.73 12.03
N GLN A 202 -9.26 14.69 13.27
CA GLN A 202 -10.28 15.61 13.79
C GLN A 202 -9.62 16.88 14.28
N ASN A 203 -10.30 18.01 14.13
CA ASN A 203 -9.81 19.34 14.49
C ASN A 203 -8.55 19.73 13.70
N LYS A 204 -8.70 19.86 12.38
CA LYS A 204 -7.59 20.21 11.46
C LYS A 204 -6.91 21.54 11.82
N GLU A 205 -7.56 22.41 12.58
CA GLU A 205 -6.97 23.64 13.13
C GLU A 205 -5.77 23.43 14.09
N LEU A 206 -5.55 22.19 14.55
CA LEU A 206 -4.39 21.81 15.35
C LEU A 206 -3.17 21.42 14.50
N LEU A 207 -3.33 21.32 13.18
CA LEU A 207 -2.27 21.05 12.21
C LEU A 207 -1.84 22.37 11.57
N SER A 208 -0.56 22.48 11.20
CA SER A 208 -0.12 23.61 10.39
C SER A 208 -0.68 23.52 8.96
N ASP A 209 -0.84 24.66 8.31
CA ASP A 209 -1.20 24.71 6.89
C ASP A 209 -0.20 23.94 6.03
N GLN A 210 1.09 23.97 6.40
CA GLN A 210 2.16 23.26 5.71
C GLN A 210 2.02 21.73 5.83
N PHE A 211 1.62 21.22 6.98
CA PHE A 211 1.37 19.78 7.17
C PHE A 211 0.13 19.31 6.42
N ILE A 212 -0.94 20.11 6.42
CA ILE A 212 -2.14 19.84 5.62
C ILE A 212 -1.77 19.81 4.14
N GLU A 213 -1.05 20.83 3.67
CA GLU A 213 -0.58 20.94 2.29
C GLU A 213 0.28 19.73 1.90
N PHE A 214 1.25 19.34 2.73
CA PHE A 214 2.06 18.14 2.51
C PHE A 214 1.18 16.89 2.32
N CYS A 215 0.23 16.65 3.23
CA CYS A 215 -0.63 15.46 3.14
C CYS A 215 -1.50 15.47 1.88
N GLU A 216 -2.07 16.63 1.50
CA GLU A 216 -2.86 16.78 0.27
C GLU A 216 -2.03 16.54 -0.99
N HIS A 217 -0.75 16.93 -1.02
CA HIS A 217 0.15 16.64 -2.13
C HIS A 217 0.46 15.14 -2.30
N THR A 218 0.18 14.31 -1.31
CA THR A 218 0.29 12.84 -1.43
C THR A 218 -0.94 12.18 -2.02
N ARG A 219 -1.93 12.95 -2.46
CA ARG A 219 -3.14 12.44 -3.12
C ARG A 219 -2.79 11.74 -4.43
N THR A 220 -3.29 10.52 -4.55
CA THR A 220 -3.06 9.62 -5.68
C THR A 220 -4.39 8.99 -6.08
N PRO A 221 -4.56 8.57 -7.35
CA PRO A 221 -5.72 7.77 -7.74
C PRO A 221 -5.73 6.43 -7.00
N SER A 222 -6.88 5.75 -7.02
CA SER A 222 -6.98 4.38 -6.55
C SER A 222 -6.42 3.41 -7.60
N THR A 223 -6.09 2.19 -7.17
CA THR A 223 -5.59 1.13 -8.06
C THR A 223 -6.56 -0.03 -8.07
N LEU A 224 -7.08 -0.38 -9.24
CA LEU A 224 -7.83 -1.62 -9.46
C LEU A 224 -6.82 -2.73 -9.77
N HIS A 225 -6.67 -3.68 -8.85
CA HIS A 225 -5.81 -4.85 -9.00
C HIS A 225 -6.64 -6.08 -9.39
N MET A 226 -6.11 -6.85 -10.32
CA MET A 226 -6.70 -8.08 -10.85
C MET A 226 -5.62 -9.15 -10.93
N LYS A 227 -5.78 -10.22 -10.17
CA LYS A 227 -4.89 -11.38 -10.16
C LYS A 227 -5.62 -12.59 -10.73
N PHE A 228 -4.93 -13.31 -11.61
CA PHE A 228 -5.39 -14.55 -12.21
C PHE A 228 -4.40 -15.67 -11.89
N GLU A 229 -4.87 -16.76 -11.30
CA GLU A 229 -4.08 -17.96 -11.05
C GLU A 229 -4.48 -19.05 -12.04
N PHE A 230 -3.66 -19.27 -13.06
CA PHE A 230 -3.90 -20.23 -14.12
C PHE A 230 -3.37 -21.62 -13.76
N GLU A 231 -4.14 -22.67 -14.05
CA GLU A 231 -3.73 -24.07 -13.85
C GLU A 231 -2.55 -24.46 -14.78
N THR A 232 -2.42 -23.80 -15.92
CA THR A 232 -1.31 -24.01 -16.87
C THR A 232 -0.84 -22.67 -17.46
N PRO A 233 0.41 -22.53 -17.92
CA PRO A 233 0.90 -21.27 -18.44
C PRO A 233 0.23 -20.90 -19.77
N ILE A 234 -0.26 -19.67 -19.85
CA ILE A 234 -0.89 -19.12 -21.06
C ILE A 234 0.10 -18.40 -21.98
N THR A 235 1.26 -18.01 -21.44
CA THR A 235 2.34 -17.31 -22.15
C THR A 235 3.70 -17.60 -21.51
N ASP A 236 4.78 -17.42 -22.27
CA ASP A 236 6.18 -17.43 -21.81
C ASP A 236 6.73 -16.00 -21.58
N MET A 237 5.89 -14.98 -21.75
CA MET A 237 6.26 -13.59 -21.50
C MET A 237 6.67 -13.38 -20.04
N THR A 238 7.72 -12.58 -19.87
CA THR A 238 8.32 -12.22 -18.57
C THR A 238 8.57 -10.71 -18.47
N GLU A 239 8.30 -9.97 -19.54
CA GLU A 239 8.26 -8.53 -19.64
C GLU A 239 7.10 -7.96 -18.80
N THR A 240 7.24 -6.72 -18.32
CA THR A 240 6.07 -5.94 -17.93
C THR A 240 5.32 -5.52 -19.18
N ILE A 241 4.01 -5.81 -19.25
CA ILE A 241 3.20 -5.53 -20.43
C ILE A 241 2.21 -4.39 -20.16
N PHE A 242 2.01 -3.55 -21.17
CA PHE A 242 1.04 -2.46 -21.16
C PHE A 242 -0.03 -2.73 -22.23
N ILE A 243 -1.28 -2.89 -21.81
CA ILE A 243 -2.42 -3.09 -22.70
C ILE A 243 -3.30 -1.84 -22.60
N PRO A 244 -3.54 -1.09 -23.69
CA PRO A 244 -4.32 0.14 -23.61
C PRO A 244 -5.75 -0.11 -23.11
N LEU A 245 -6.22 0.73 -22.18
CA LEU A 245 -7.61 0.72 -21.73
C LEU A 245 -8.58 1.13 -22.85
N SER A 246 -8.10 1.91 -23.82
CA SER A 246 -8.84 2.26 -25.03
C SER A 246 -7.88 2.52 -26.18
N TYR A 247 -8.27 2.12 -27.40
CA TYR A 247 -7.52 2.43 -28.62
C TYR A 247 -7.88 3.82 -29.19
N THR A 248 -8.92 4.47 -28.66
CA THR A 248 -9.45 5.73 -29.19
C THR A 248 -9.45 6.86 -28.17
N HIS A 249 -9.21 6.55 -26.90
CA HIS A 249 -9.23 7.52 -25.80
C HIS A 249 -7.99 7.34 -24.93
N GLU A 250 -7.43 8.45 -24.45
CA GLU A 250 -6.30 8.47 -23.52
C GLU A 250 -6.80 8.11 -22.11
N TRP A 251 -7.03 6.83 -21.85
CA TRP A 251 -7.49 6.33 -20.55
C TRP A 251 -6.40 5.61 -19.74
N GLY A 252 -5.18 5.52 -20.27
CA GLY A 252 -4.08 4.77 -19.67
C GLY A 252 -4.08 3.30 -20.10
N HIS A 253 -3.47 2.45 -19.28
CA HIS A 253 -3.18 1.05 -19.58
C HIS A 253 -3.57 0.13 -18.43
N PHE A 254 -3.91 -1.12 -18.77
CA PHE A 254 -3.63 -2.23 -17.89
C PHE A 254 -2.14 -2.52 -17.93
N ILE A 255 -1.52 -2.51 -16.77
CA ILE A 255 -0.12 -2.88 -16.60
C ILE A 255 -0.12 -4.24 -15.95
N GLY A 256 0.60 -5.21 -16.51
CA GLY A 256 0.63 -6.55 -15.94
C GLY A 256 1.88 -7.34 -16.17
N GLU A 257 2.00 -8.40 -15.38
CA GLU A 257 3.15 -9.28 -15.31
C GLU A 257 2.73 -10.71 -15.11
N PHE A 258 3.45 -11.61 -15.75
CA PHE A 258 3.31 -13.05 -15.54
C PHE A 258 4.47 -13.55 -14.70
N THR A 259 4.16 -14.41 -13.74
CA THR A 259 5.13 -15.11 -12.89
C THR A 259 4.82 -16.60 -12.87
N GLU A 260 5.86 -17.41 -12.84
CA GLU A 260 5.70 -18.85 -12.66
C GLU A 260 5.35 -19.13 -11.19
N ALA A 261 4.34 -19.96 -10.99
CA ALA A 261 3.97 -20.46 -9.68
C ALA A 261 4.36 -21.94 -9.54
N SER A 262 4.28 -22.47 -8.32
CA SER A 262 4.58 -23.88 -8.06
C SER A 262 3.73 -24.82 -8.93
N GLU A 263 4.29 -25.99 -9.26
CA GLU A 263 3.58 -27.07 -9.98
C GLU A 263 3.19 -26.73 -11.43
N GLY A 264 3.94 -25.83 -12.10
CA GLY A 264 3.69 -25.47 -13.48
C GLY A 264 2.46 -24.57 -13.68
N LYS A 265 1.97 -23.95 -12.60
CA LYS A 265 0.93 -22.92 -12.64
C LYS A 265 1.54 -21.58 -13.04
N GLN A 266 0.69 -20.64 -13.46
CA GLN A 266 1.12 -19.27 -13.78
C GLN A 266 0.23 -18.27 -13.07
N ILE A 267 0.83 -17.27 -12.44
CA ILE A 267 0.11 -16.13 -11.88
C ILE A 267 0.25 -14.98 -12.87
N ALA A 268 -0.84 -14.26 -13.10
CA ALA A 268 -0.82 -12.99 -13.80
C ALA A 268 -1.39 -11.91 -12.91
N GLU A 269 -0.59 -10.88 -12.66
CA GLU A 269 -1.00 -9.72 -11.88
C GLU A 269 -1.13 -8.50 -12.78
N PHE A 270 -2.31 -7.92 -12.79
CA PHE A 270 -2.63 -6.72 -13.55
C PHE A 270 -3.13 -5.61 -12.63
N MET A 271 -2.89 -4.38 -13.04
CA MET A 271 -3.46 -3.21 -12.42
C MET A 271 -3.83 -2.14 -13.44
N CYS A 272 -4.74 -1.25 -13.06
CA CYS A 272 -4.90 0.04 -13.70
C CYS A 272 -5.29 1.10 -12.66
N PHE A 273 -4.94 2.35 -12.92
CA PHE A 273 -5.35 3.46 -12.07
C PHE A 273 -6.80 3.86 -12.36
N VAL A 274 -7.53 4.17 -11.30
CA VAL A 274 -8.93 4.59 -11.36
C VAL A 274 -9.12 5.81 -10.48
N ASP A 275 -9.87 6.78 -10.99
CA ASP A 275 -10.27 7.93 -10.22
C ASP A 275 -11.49 7.54 -9.35
N PRO A 276 -11.36 7.52 -8.01
CA PRO A 276 -12.44 7.10 -7.13
C PRO A 276 -13.66 8.03 -7.19
N GLU A 277 -13.52 9.29 -7.63
CA GLU A 277 -14.64 10.21 -7.76
C GLU A 277 -15.52 9.92 -9.00
N HIS A 278 -14.95 9.23 -9.99
CA HIS A 278 -15.57 9.02 -11.30
C HIS A 278 -15.82 7.55 -11.65
N ASN A 279 -15.47 6.61 -10.78
CA ASN A 279 -15.64 5.17 -11.04
C ASN A 279 -16.48 4.52 -9.94
N ASP A 280 -17.70 4.11 -10.30
CA ASP A 280 -18.55 3.27 -9.46
C ASP A 280 -18.29 1.77 -9.70
N GLU A 281 -19.00 0.91 -8.98
CA GLU A 281 -18.88 -0.55 -9.11
C GLU A 281 -19.14 -1.06 -10.54
N GLU A 282 -20.03 -0.40 -11.30
CA GLU A 282 -20.34 -0.76 -12.67
C GLU A 282 -19.15 -0.47 -13.61
N GLU A 283 -18.53 0.71 -13.46
CA GLU A 283 -17.34 1.09 -14.22
C GLU A 283 -16.13 0.21 -13.88
N LEU A 284 -15.92 -0.13 -12.61
CA LEU A 284 -14.88 -1.08 -12.21
C LEU A 284 -15.13 -2.46 -12.85
N SER A 285 -16.38 -2.94 -12.83
CA SER A 285 -16.78 -4.19 -13.47
C SER A 285 -16.62 -4.18 -14.99
N LYS A 286 -16.76 -3.02 -15.65
CA LYS A 286 -16.45 -2.85 -17.09
C LYS A 286 -14.95 -3.00 -17.35
N LYS A 287 -14.09 -2.40 -16.52
CA LYS A 287 -12.63 -2.52 -16.65
C LYS A 287 -12.16 -3.97 -16.50
N VAL A 288 -12.65 -4.70 -15.50
CA VAL A 288 -12.33 -6.14 -15.33
C VAL A 288 -12.70 -6.94 -16.58
N ARG A 289 -13.93 -6.78 -17.10
CA ARG A 289 -14.38 -7.48 -18.32
C ARG A 289 -13.55 -7.09 -19.55
N MET A 290 -13.10 -5.85 -19.62
CA MET A 290 -12.27 -5.36 -20.71
C MET A 290 -10.88 -5.97 -20.70
N LEU A 291 -10.25 -6.12 -19.52
CA LEU A 291 -8.99 -6.83 -19.39
C LEU A 291 -9.14 -8.28 -19.88
N LYS A 292 -10.15 -9.02 -19.40
CA LYS A 292 -10.38 -10.41 -19.84
C LYS A 292 -10.49 -10.54 -21.35
N LYS A 293 -11.32 -9.70 -21.99
CA LYS A 293 -11.45 -9.68 -23.46
C LYS A 293 -10.14 -9.38 -24.17
N SER A 294 -9.31 -8.49 -23.60
CA SER A 294 -7.97 -8.25 -24.14
C SER A 294 -7.07 -9.48 -23.99
N LEU A 295 -7.06 -10.14 -22.83
CA LEU A 295 -6.29 -11.36 -22.62
C LEU A 295 -6.74 -12.50 -23.55
N GLU A 296 -8.04 -12.69 -23.73
CA GLU A 296 -8.62 -13.64 -24.69
C GLU A 296 -8.15 -13.40 -26.13
N LYS A 297 -8.01 -12.12 -26.50
CA LYS A 297 -7.58 -11.70 -27.84
C LYS A 297 -6.07 -11.82 -28.05
N ILE A 298 -5.28 -11.55 -27.01
CA ILE A 298 -3.81 -11.48 -27.07
C ILE A 298 -3.20 -12.87 -26.86
N PHE A 299 -3.75 -13.68 -25.95
CA PHE A 299 -3.18 -14.96 -25.54
C PHE A 299 -4.12 -16.12 -25.92
N GLU A 300 -3.78 -16.84 -26.97
CA GLU A 300 -4.60 -17.94 -27.52
C GLU A 300 -4.99 -19.01 -26.49
N LYS A 301 -4.09 -19.29 -25.53
CA LYS A 301 -4.29 -20.29 -24.48
C LYS A 301 -5.25 -19.86 -23.36
N PHE A 302 -5.63 -18.58 -23.30
CA PHE A 302 -6.46 -18.04 -22.21
C PHE A 302 -7.81 -18.79 -22.10
N ASN A 303 -8.52 -18.95 -23.22
CA ASN A 303 -9.82 -19.63 -23.25
C ASN A 303 -9.75 -21.15 -22.97
N GLY A 304 -8.57 -21.75 -23.16
CA GLY A 304 -8.34 -23.18 -22.94
C GLY A 304 -7.90 -23.54 -21.52
N THR A 305 -7.67 -22.53 -20.68
CA THR A 305 -7.04 -22.70 -19.36
C THR A 305 -8.00 -22.30 -18.26
N LYS A 306 -8.12 -23.13 -17.22
CA LYS A 306 -8.87 -22.78 -16.01
C LYS A 306 -8.05 -21.82 -15.17
N TYR A 307 -8.73 -20.88 -14.53
CA TYR A 307 -8.11 -19.94 -13.59
C TYR A 307 -9.04 -19.59 -12.44
N VAL A 308 -8.43 -19.15 -11.35
CA VAL A 308 -9.10 -18.45 -10.23
C VAL A 308 -8.78 -16.97 -10.34
N GLU A 309 -9.73 -16.12 -9.96
CA GLU A 309 -9.63 -14.66 -10.08
C GLU A 309 -9.82 -13.97 -8.75
N PHE A 310 -8.98 -12.97 -8.52
CA PHE A 310 -9.01 -12.12 -7.35
C PHE A 310 -9.01 -10.67 -7.82
N ILE A 311 -9.94 -9.87 -7.30
CA ILE A 311 -10.07 -8.44 -7.62
C ILE A 311 -10.02 -7.67 -6.32
N SER A 312 -9.21 -6.62 -6.28
CA SER A 312 -9.20 -5.70 -5.15
C SER A 312 -9.05 -4.25 -5.61
N LEU A 313 -9.67 -3.35 -4.84
CA LEU A 313 -9.47 -1.92 -4.99
C LEU A 313 -8.55 -1.45 -3.86
N ILE A 314 -7.48 -0.76 -4.23
CA ILE A 314 -6.53 -0.16 -3.30
C ILE A 314 -6.76 1.34 -3.35
N ASP A 315 -7.05 1.93 -2.19
CA ASP A 315 -7.55 3.32 -2.10
C ASP A 315 -6.55 4.35 -2.63
N SER A 316 -5.25 4.07 -2.52
CA SER A 316 -4.17 4.92 -3.01
C SER A 316 -3.16 4.14 -3.83
N SER A 317 -2.72 4.75 -4.94
CA SER A 317 -1.56 4.29 -5.68
C SER A 317 -0.25 4.87 -5.12
N PRO A 318 0.90 4.33 -5.54
CA PRO A 318 2.16 4.93 -5.18
C PRO A 318 2.36 6.34 -5.76
N SER A 319 2.87 7.27 -4.96
CA SER A 319 3.23 8.62 -5.38
C SER A 319 4.70 8.70 -5.78
N LEU A 320 4.98 9.34 -6.92
CA LEU A 320 6.34 9.61 -7.39
C LEU A 320 6.92 10.93 -6.87
N THR A 321 6.11 11.77 -6.21
CA THR A 321 6.45 13.17 -5.91
C THR A 321 6.25 13.52 -4.44
N ILE A 322 6.78 12.70 -3.53
CA ILE A 322 6.71 12.96 -2.09
C ILE A 322 7.80 13.98 -1.71
N ASP A 323 7.41 15.12 -1.13
CA ASP A 323 8.34 16.14 -0.65
C ASP A 323 8.83 15.80 0.77
N ASP A 324 9.87 14.97 0.84
CA ASP A 324 10.51 14.57 2.09
C ASP A 324 11.11 15.75 2.86
N THR A 325 11.58 16.77 2.15
CA THR A 325 12.23 17.93 2.77
C THR A 325 11.19 18.78 3.50
N ALA A 326 10.03 19.00 2.88
CA ALA A 326 8.91 19.64 3.53
C ALA A 326 8.48 18.86 4.78
N TYR A 327 8.33 17.53 4.68
CA TYR A 327 7.96 16.72 5.85
C TYR A 327 9.00 16.76 6.98
N GLY A 328 10.29 16.73 6.66
CA GLY A 328 11.36 16.78 7.66
C GLY A 328 11.30 18.03 8.56
N GLN A 329 10.77 19.15 8.05
CA GLN A 329 10.56 20.38 8.81
C GLN A 329 9.30 20.32 9.70
N LEU A 330 8.39 19.40 9.41
CA LEU A 330 7.09 19.25 10.04
C LEU A 330 7.02 18.04 10.98
N ALA A 331 8.01 17.15 10.94
CA ALA A 331 8.01 15.90 11.70
C ALA A 331 7.84 16.11 13.22
N SER A 332 8.32 17.24 13.76
CA SER A 332 8.16 17.60 15.17
C SER A 332 6.77 18.13 15.55
N GLU A 333 5.91 18.49 14.59
CA GLU A 333 4.56 18.99 14.90
C GLU A 333 3.67 17.91 15.52
N LEU A 334 3.93 16.67 15.10
CA LEU A 334 3.26 15.46 15.57
C LEU A 334 4.31 14.49 16.13
N ASP A 335 5.02 14.93 17.16
CA ASP A 335 5.82 14.04 17.99
C ASP A 335 4.99 12.80 18.36
N HIS A 336 5.62 11.63 18.31
CA HIS A 336 4.99 10.30 18.48
C HIS A 336 4.14 9.76 17.33
N LEU A 337 4.07 10.44 16.19
CA LEU A 337 3.57 9.87 14.92
C LEU A 337 4.75 9.40 14.06
N LYS A 338 4.72 8.14 13.61
CA LYS A 338 5.66 7.61 12.61
C LYS A 338 4.90 7.00 11.44
N MET A 339 5.05 7.55 10.24
CA MET A 339 4.40 7.02 9.04
C MET A 339 5.23 5.88 8.44
N VAL A 340 4.60 4.76 8.10
CA VAL A 340 5.24 3.53 7.62
C VAL A 340 4.36 2.87 6.55
N ALA A 341 4.32 3.49 5.37
CA ALA A 341 3.46 3.10 4.26
C ALA A 341 4.17 3.33 2.92
N THR A 342 3.59 2.84 1.82
CA THR A 342 4.07 3.07 0.44
C THR A 342 4.31 4.55 0.11
N ASN A 343 3.44 5.43 0.60
CA ASN A 343 3.54 6.88 0.39
C ASN A 343 4.06 7.63 1.63
N ALA A 344 4.73 6.93 2.57
CA ALA A 344 5.32 7.59 3.72
C ALA A 344 6.55 8.44 3.31
N PRO A 345 6.74 9.61 3.92
CA PRO A 345 7.94 10.41 3.72
C PRO A 345 9.18 9.71 4.28
N LEU A 346 10.31 9.94 3.64
CA LEU A 346 11.61 9.51 4.14
C LEU A 346 12.13 10.54 5.14
N ILE A 347 12.28 10.13 6.40
CA ILE A 347 12.67 11.04 7.49
C ILE A 347 14.20 11.15 7.64
N ASN A 348 14.90 10.04 7.38
CA ASN A 348 16.35 9.97 7.55
C ASN A 348 17.04 9.78 6.20
N PHE A 349 17.67 10.84 5.71
CA PHE A 349 18.42 10.82 4.45
C PHE A 349 19.82 10.21 4.60
N ASP A 350 20.35 10.08 5.82
CA ASP A 350 21.67 9.46 6.05
C ASP A 350 21.67 7.98 5.65
N ILE A 351 20.50 7.35 5.64
CA ILE A 351 20.34 5.98 5.12
C ILE A 351 20.56 5.89 3.61
N LEU A 352 20.45 7.02 2.90
CA LEU A 352 20.72 7.18 1.48
C LEU A 352 22.16 7.65 1.21
N ASP A 353 22.75 8.42 2.13
CA ASP A 353 24.11 8.97 2.05
C ASP A 353 25.15 7.86 2.23
N THR A 354 25.27 7.08 1.18
CA THR A 354 26.06 5.86 1.09
C THR A 354 27.06 6.03 -0.03
N GLU A 355 28.20 5.32 0.02
CA GLU A 355 29.27 5.35 -1.00
C GLU A 355 28.79 5.13 -2.47
N ALA A 356 27.52 4.82 -2.68
CA ALA A 356 26.86 4.63 -3.97
C ALA A 356 26.31 5.91 -4.63
N GLU A 357 26.43 7.09 -4.00
CA GLU A 357 25.94 8.38 -4.56
C GLU A 357 24.49 8.32 -5.10
N ILE A 358 23.59 7.61 -4.40
CA ILE A 358 22.20 7.44 -4.86
C ILE A 358 21.41 8.70 -4.55
N ALA A 359 20.96 9.42 -5.57
CA ALA A 359 20.08 10.57 -5.38
C ALA A 359 18.70 10.12 -4.87
N SER A 360 18.18 10.79 -3.82
CA SER A 360 16.87 10.50 -3.23
C SER A 360 15.72 10.57 -4.23
N SER A 361 15.86 11.39 -5.27
CA SER A 361 14.92 11.54 -6.39
C SER A 361 14.88 10.34 -7.34
N GLU A 362 15.89 9.47 -7.33
CA GLU A 362 15.97 8.29 -8.20
C GLU A 362 15.39 7.04 -7.55
N ILE A 363 15.24 7.04 -6.23
CA ILE A 363 14.72 5.91 -5.46
C ILE A 363 13.19 5.93 -5.55
N GLN A 364 12.62 4.79 -5.87
CA GLN A 364 11.18 4.64 -6.05
C GLN A 364 10.48 4.33 -4.72
N PHE A 365 9.17 4.59 -4.67
CA PHE A 365 8.32 4.52 -3.48
C PHE A 365 8.56 3.29 -2.60
N PHE A 366 8.69 2.10 -3.19
CA PHE A 366 8.82 0.87 -2.42
C PHE A 366 10.13 0.82 -1.62
N ALA A 367 11.26 1.08 -2.28
CA ALA A 367 12.56 1.09 -1.62
C ALA A 367 12.65 2.23 -0.59
N ARG A 368 11.96 3.35 -0.85
CA ARG A 368 11.81 4.46 0.12
C ARG A 368 11.07 4.01 1.38
N SER A 369 9.94 3.33 1.25
CA SER A 369 9.19 2.80 2.39
C SER A 369 9.99 1.77 3.19
N MET A 370 10.73 0.89 2.51
CA MET A 370 11.64 -0.05 3.16
C MET A 370 12.75 0.65 3.95
N ALA A 371 13.37 1.68 3.36
CA ALA A 371 14.39 2.49 4.03
C ALA A 371 13.84 3.22 5.25
N ASN A 372 12.65 3.82 5.11
CA ASN A 372 11.98 4.50 6.21
C ASN A 372 11.61 3.53 7.34
N MET A 373 11.07 2.35 7.02
CA MET A 373 10.80 1.30 7.99
C MET A 373 12.07 0.92 8.77
N ARG A 374 13.21 0.70 8.08
CA ARG A 374 14.50 0.42 8.74
C ARG A 374 14.97 1.56 9.64
N SER A 375 14.80 2.80 9.20
CA SER A 375 15.14 3.96 10.03
C SER A 375 14.28 4.02 11.30
N ILE A 376 12.98 3.72 11.19
CA ILE A 376 12.09 3.64 12.34
C ILE A 376 12.58 2.52 13.28
N GLU A 377 12.84 1.32 12.77
CA GLU A 377 13.32 0.18 13.55
C GLU A 377 14.63 0.48 14.29
N ALA A 378 15.58 1.17 13.65
CA ALA A 378 16.84 1.57 14.26
C ALA A 378 16.69 2.64 15.36
N SER A 379 15.61 3.43 15.31
CA SER A 379 15.29 4.46 16.30
C SER A 379 14.50 3.97 17.51
N LEU A 380 13.90 2.78 17.42
CA LEU A 380 13.27 2.11 18.56
C LEU A 380 14.37 1.73 19.53
#